data_AF-A0A934XX86-F1
#
_entry.id   AF-A0A934XX86-F1
#
_cell.length_a   1.000
_cell.length_b   1.000
_cell.length_c   1.000
_cell.angle_alpha   90.00
_cell.angle_beta   90.00
_cell.angle_gamma   90.00
#
_symmetry.space_group_name_H-M   'P 1'
#
loop_
_entity.id
_entity.type
_entity.pdbx_description
1 polymer ?
#
loop_
_entity_poly.entity_id
_entity_poly.type
_entity_poly.pdbx_seq_one_letter_code
_entity_poly.pdbx_strand_id
1 'polypeptide(L)'
;MHSTALIGDGVVIGHGVVIGPRSIVYDNVTVGDCCQIGADVILGEPLADIYHDAVNYVNPPLVIGANSIIRSGSIIYAGSQFGERFETGHRGSIREGTRSRRKFAWVRQGVQL
;
A
#
# COMPACT_ATOMS: atom_id res chain seq x y z
N MET A 1 -1.35 -11.73 10.85
CA MET A 1 -1.58 -10.28 10.95
C MET A 1 -1.36 -9.86 12.40
N HIS A 2 -0.60 -8.79 12.65
CA HIS A 2 -0.41 -8.30 14.02
C HIS A 2 -1.69 -7.66 14.56
N SER A 3 -2.00 -7.82 15.85
CA SER A 3 -3.25 -7.35 16.48
C SER A 3 -3.44 -5.83 16.51
N THR A 4 -2.38 -5.08 16.23
CA THR A 4 -2.39 -3.60 16.18
C THR A 4 -2.44 -3.05 14.76
N ALA A 5 -2.54 -3.92 13.74
CA ALA A 5 -2.79 -3.47 12.38
C ALA A 5 -4.26 -3.03 12.25
N LEU A 6 -4.48 -1.90 11.59
CA LEU A 6 -5.83 -1.41 11.28
C LEU A 6 -6.16 -1.76 9.84
N ILE A 7 -7.34 -2.32 9.61
CA ILE A 7 -7.82 -2.77 8.30
C ILE A 7 -9.15 -2.07 8.01
N GLY A 8 -9.20 -1.36 6.89
CA GLY A 8 -10.38 -0.67 6.39
C GLY A 8 -11.36 -1.60 5.68
N ASP A 9 -12.40 -0.99 5.13
CA ASP A 9 -13.51 -1.71 4.50
C ASP A 9 -13.16 -2.16 3.07
N GLY A 10 -13.70 -3.32 2.67
CA GLY A 10 -13.47 -3.87 1.33
C GLY A 10 -12.03 -4.32 1.06
N VAL A 11 -11.18 -4.41 2.10
CA VAL A 11 -9.81 -4.92 1.97
C VAL A 11 -9.83 -6.41 1.65
N VAL A 12 -9.02 -6.81 0.66
CA VAL A 12 -8.82 -8.21 0.27
C VAL A 12 -7.38 -8.60 0.58
N ILE A 13 -7.22 -9.61 1.45
CA ILE A 13 -5.92 -10.13 1.85
C ILE A 13 -5.77 -11.57 1.36
N GLY A 14 -4.73 -11.81 0.56
CA GLY A 14 -4.37 -13.12 0.04
C GLY A 14 -3.85 -14.09 1.11
N HIS A 15 -3.68 -15.34 0.71
CA HIS A 15 -3.17 -16.39 1.59
C HIS A 15 -1.72 -16.14 1.99
N GLY A 16 -1.37 -16.40 3.25
CA GLY A 16 0.01 -16.31 3.75
C GLY A 16 0.56 -14.89 3.86
N VAL A 17 -0.29 -13.86 3.77
CA VAL A 17 0.13 -12.46 3.98
C VAL A 17 0.46 -12.22 5.45
N VAL A 18 1.59 -11.57 5.69
CA VAL A 18 2.00 -11.09 7.01
C VAL A 18 1.93 -9.57 7.03
N ILE A 19 1.36 -9.02 8.09
CA ILE A 19 1.26 -7.57 8.32
C ILE A 19 1.82 -7.26 9.69
N GLY A 20 2.82 -6.39 9.72
CA GLY A 20 3.51 -5.93 10.93
C GLY A 20 2.65 -5.04 11.82
N PRO A 21 3.15 -4.72 13.03
CA PRO A 21 2.44 -3.90 14.01
C PRO A 21 2.23 -2.47 13.50
N ARG A 22 1.11 -1.85 13.93
CA ARG A 22 0.75 -0.45 13.68
C ARG A 22 0.66 -0.06 12.20
N SER A 23 0.59 -1.04 11.31
CA SER A 23 0.33 -0.79 9.89
C SER A 23 -1.15 -0.46 9.67
N ILE A 24 -1.41 0.44 8.74
CA ILE A 24 -2.75 0.86 8.34
C ILE A 24 -2.97 0.40 6.90
N VAL A 25 -4.03 -0.35 6.68
CA VAL A 25 -4.49 -0.75 5.35
C VAL A 25 -5.86 -0.09 5.15
N TYR A 26 -5.91 0.96 4.35
CA TYR A 26 -7.15 1.68 4.06
C TYR A 26 -8.09 0.88 3.16
N ASP A 27 -9.28 1.45 2.95
CA ASP A 27 -10.34 0.85 2.16
C ASP A 27 -9.89 0.50 0.75
N ASN A 28 -10.53 -0.52 0.17
CA ASN A 28 -10.34 -0.95 -1.22
C ASN A 28 -8.89 -1.38 -1.57
N VAL A 29 -8.06 -1.71 -0.58
CA VAL A 29 -6.73 -2.28 -0.81
C VAL A 29 -6.85 -3.78 -1.08
N THR A 30 -6.19 -4.25 -2.14
CA THR A 30 -5.98 -5.67 -2.43
C THR A 30 -4.52 -6.02 -2.27
N VAL A 31 -4.22 -7.02 -1.42
CA VAL A 31 -2.90 -7.58 -1.20
C VAL A 31 -2.89 -9.03 -1.66
N GLY A 32 -2.07 -9.35 -2.66
CA GLY A 32 -1.90 -10.71 -3.17
C GLY A 32 -1.19 -11.65 -2.19
N ASP A 33 -1.19 -12.94 -2.52
CA ASP A 33 -0.65 -13.99 -1.67
C ASP A 33 0.82 -13.79 -1.27
N CYS A 34 1.20 -14.31 -0.11
CA CYS A 34 2.58 -14.39 0.38
C CYS A 34 3.30 -13.04 0.45
N CYS A 35 2.56 -11.93 0.59
CA CYS A 35 3.17 -10.61 0.80
C CYS A 35 3.67 -10.45 2.24
N GLN A 36 4.78 -9.72 2.37
CA GLN A 36 5.39 -9.35 3.65
C GLN A 36 5.26 -7.84 3.83
N ILE A 37 4.43 -7.41 4.77
CA ILE A 37 4.22 -6.00 5.08
C ILE A 37 4.85 -5.71 6.45
N GLY A 38 5.85 -4.81 6.47
CA GLY A 38 6.57 -4.40 7.67
C GLY A 38 5.72 -3.63 8.68
N ALA A 39 6.37 -3.18 9.76
CA ALA A 39 5.74 -2.34 10.79
C ALA A 39 5.53 -0.91 10.28
N ASP A 40 4.53 -0.22 10.83
CA ASP A 40 4.25 1.19 10.52
C ASP A 40 4.08 1.47 9.01
N VAL A 41 3.59 0.49 8.24
CA VAL A 41 3.31 0.66 6.81
C VAL A 41 1.91 1.23 6.62
N ILE A 42 1.76 2.17 5.69
CA ILE A 42 0.48 2.69 5.25
C ILE A 42 0.22 2.22 3.81
N LEU A 43 -0.85 1.47 3.60
CA LEU A 43 -1.32 1.04 2.29
C LEU A 43 -2.66 1.70 1.98
N GLY A 44 -2.77 2.30 0.80
CA GLY A 44 -3.98 2.95 0.33
C GLY A 44 -4.16 4.35 0.90
N GLU A 45 -3.06 5.06 1.20
CA GLU A 45 -3.13 6.44 1.72
C GLU A 45 -4.06 7.29 0.83
N PRO A 46 -5.08 7.96 1.41
CA PRO A 46 -6.04 8.74 0.65
C PRO A 46 -5.39 9.82 -0.22
N LEU A 47 -6.07 10.13 -1.31
CA LEU A 47 -5.71 11.24 -2.20
C LEU A 47 -6.07 12.57 -1.54
N ALA A 48 -5.41 13.64 -1.98
CA ALA A 48 -5.63 14.99 -1.46
C ALA A 48 -7.10 15.46 -1.58
N ASP A 49 -7.87 14.90 -2.53
CA ASP A 49 -9.28 15.21 -2.74
C ASP A 49 -10.13 15.01 -1.47
N ILE A 50 -9.73 14.11 -0.56
CA ILE A 50 -10.43 13.89 0.72
C ILE A 50 -10.51 15.16 1.57
N TYR A 51 -9.53 16.06 1.47
CA TYR A 51 -9.51 17.32 2.22
C TYR A 51 -10.43 18.40 1.61
N HIS A 52 -10.89 18.19 0.37
CA HIS A 52 -11.74 19.14 -0.35
C HIS A 52 -13.20 18.67 -0.45
N ASP A 53 -13.44 17.36 -0.48
CA ASP A 53 -14.78 16.78 -0.55
C ASP A 53 -14.88 15.43 0.20
N ALA A 54 -14.67 15.47 1.53
CA ALA A 54 -14.71 14.26 2.36
C ALA A 54 -16.05 13.50 2.31
N VAL A 55 -17.16 14.17 1.98
CA VAL A 55 -18.50 13.56 1.97
C VAL A 55 -18.68 12.66 0.75
N ASN A 56 -18.17 13.07 -0.41
CA ASN A 56 -18.30 12.30 -1.65
C ASN A 56 -17.02 11.53 -2.01
N TYR A 57 -15.95 11.69 -1.23
CA TYR A 57 -14.68 11.02 -1.49
C TYR A 57 -14.81 9.50 -1.39
N VAL A 58 -14.33 8.81 -2.42
CA VAL A 58 -14.19 7.36 -2.45
C VAL A 58 -12.72 7.03 -2.64
N ASN A 59 -12.12 6.32 -1.68
CA ASN A 59 -10.71 5.96 -1.75
C ASN A 59 -10.44 5.01 -2.93
N PRO A 60 -9.65 5.40 -3.95
CA PRO A 60 -9.41 4.54 -5.10
C PRO A 60 -8.66 3.25 -4.73
N PRO A 61 -8.85 2.15 -5.46
CA PRO A 61 -8.22 0.89 -5.11
C PRO A 61 -6.69 0.96 -5.22
N LEU A 62 -6.01 0.36 -4.25
CA LEU A 62 -4.59 0.00 -4.33
C LEU A 62 -4.47 -1.50 -4.55
N VAL A 63 -3.64 -1.92 -5.51
CA VAL A 63 -3.35 -3.35 -5.74
C VAL A 63 -1.87 -3.62 -5.53
N ILE A 64 -1.56 -4.54 -4.61
CA ILE A 64 -0.23 -5.10 -4.39
C ILE A 64 -0.24 -6.56 -4.86
N GLY A 65 0.56 -6.89 -5.88
CA GLY A 65 0.67 -8.25 -6.41
C GLY A 65 1.36 -9.22 -5.44
N ALA A 66 1.17 -10.52 -5.68
CA ALA A 66 1.68 -11.58 -4.81
C ALA A 66 3.22 -11.57 -4.64
N ASN A 67 3.70 -12.14 -3.54
CA ASN A 67 5.12 -12.27 -3.18
C ASN A 67 5.85 -10.92 -3.05
N SER A 68 5.13 -9.84 -2.72
CA SER A 68 5.71 -8.50 -2.56
C SER A 68 6.23 -8.27 -1.14
N ILE A 69 7.25 -7.41 -1.01
CA ILE A 69 7.83 -7.00 0.27
C ILE A 69 7.69 -5.49 0.43
N ILE A 70 6.84 -5.07 1.35
CA ILE A 70 6.67 -3.66 1.71
C ILE A 70 7.39 -3.43 3.03
N ARG A 71 8.52 -2.73 2.99
CA ARG A 71 9.38 -2.54 4.17
C ARG A 71 8.82 -1.48 5.10
N SER A 72 9.21 -1.58 6.37
CA SER A 72 8.66 -0.77 7.46
C SER A 72 8.70 0.73 7.20
N GLY A 73 7.64 1.43 7.62
CA GLY A 73 7.48 2.88 7.45
C GLY A 73 7.12 3.32 6.04
N SER A 74 6.92 2.41 5.08
CA SER A 74 6.51 2.78 3.73
C SER A 74 5.08 3.32 3.67
N ILE A 75 4.84 4.28 2.78
CA ILE A 75 3.51 4.82 2.47
C ILE A 75 3.25 4.60 0.99
N ILE A 76 2.14 3.94 0.66
CA ILE A 76 1.71 3.71 -0.71
C ILE A 76 0.30 4.26 -0.87
N TYR A 77 0.14 5.22 -1.77
CA TYR A 77 -1.12 5.90 -2.00
C TYR A 77 -2.13 5.01 -2.72
N ALA A 78 -3.39 5.33 -2.50
CA ALA A 78 -4.53 4.83 -3.26
C ALA A 78 -4.37 5.13 -4.77
N GLY A 79 -5.07 4.35 -5.59
CA GLY A 79 -5.05 4.52 -7.06
C GLY A 79 -3.79 4.01 -7.76
N SER A 80 -2.90 3.33 -7.04
CA SER A 80 -1.71 2.67 -7.59
C SER A 80 -1.89 1.16 -7.79
N GLN A 81 -1.10 0.57 -8.70
CA GLN A 81 -1.15 -0.86 -8.98
C GLN A 81 0.24 -1.44 -9.23
N PHE A 82 0.60 -2.46 -8.47
CA PHE A 82 1.90 -3.13 -8.54
C PHE A 82 1.72 -4.62 -8.82
N GLY A 83 2.49 -5.14 -9.76
CA GLY A 83 2.54 -6.57 -10.06
C GLY A 83 3.23 -7.39 -8.97
N GLU A 84 3.43 -8.68 -9.25
CA GLU A 84 4.11 -9.59 -8.33
C GLU A 84 5.55 -9.16 -8.00
N ARG A 85 6.01 -9.56 -6.80
CA ARG A 85 7.40 -9.35 -6.34
C ARG A 85 7.80 -7.88 -6.35
N PHE A 86 6.84 -7.02 -6.02
CA PHE A 86 7.10 -5.62 -5.80
C PHE A 86 7.81 -5.43 -4.47
N GLU A 87 8.83 -4.57 -4.42
CA GLU A 87 9.65 -4.38 -3.22
C GLU A 87 9.85 -2.88 -2.98
N THR A 88 9.62 -2.45 -1.74
CA THR A 88 9.99 -1.08 -1.30
C THR A 88 11.28 -1.10 -0.49
N GLY A 89 11.94 0.06 -0.41
CA GLY A 89 12.90 0.36 0.66
C GLY A 89 12.18 0.74 1.96
N HIS A 90 12.89 0.80 3.09
CA HIS A 90 12.32 1.35 4.34
C HIS A 90 11.94 2.83 4.16
N ARG A 91 10.79 3.23 4.70
CA ARG A 91 10.30 4.63 4.68
C ARG A 91 10.18 5.24 3.28
N GLY A 92 10.00 4.40 2.26
CA GLY A 92 9.69 4.87 0.90
C GLY A 92 8.25 5.38 0.81
N SER A 93 8.01 6.45 0.06
CA SER A 93 6.67 6.96 -0.25
C SER A 93 6.40 6.82 -1.75
N ILE A 94 5.27 6.25 -2.13
CA ILE A 94 4.85 6.14 -3.54
C ILE A 94 3.49 6.80 -3.68
N ARG A 95 3.47 7.87 -4.47
CA ARG A 95 2.30 8.68 -4.79
C ARG A 95 1.32 7.94 -5.69
N GLU A 96 0.12 8.47 -5.71
CA GLU A 96 -1.02 8.03 -6.51
C GLU A 96 -0.71 7.89 -8.01
N GLY A 97 -1.52 7.11 -8.71
CA GLY A 97 -1.37 6.90 -10.17
C GLY A 97 -0.14 6.08 -10.59
N THR A 98 0.73 5.69 -9.65
CA THR A 98 1.89 4.85 -9.94
C THR A 98 1.48 3.43 -10.37
N ARG A 99 2.02 2.94 -11.48
CA ARG A 99 1.79 1.57 -11.98
C ARG A 99 3.11 0.89 -12.33
N SER A 100 3.32 -0.33 -11.86
CA SER A 100 4.50 -1.14 -12.23
C SER A 100 4.12 -2.61 -12.43
N ARG A 101 4.60 -3.22 -13.52
CA ARG A 101 4.26 -4.60 -13.91
C ARG A 101 5.23 -5.65 -13.38
N ARG A 102 6.52 -5.34 -13.17
CA ARG A 102 7.56 -6.22 -12.58
C ARG A 102 8.70 -5.40 -11.95
N LYS A 103 9.27 -5.95 -10.88
CA LYS A 103 10.45 -5.60 -10.04
C LYS A 103 11.07 -4.18 -10.12
N PHE A 104 11.26 -3.63 -8.92
CA PHE A 104 12.05 -2.46 -8.46
C PHE A 104 11.40 -1.07 -8.48
N ALA A 105 11.27 -0.47 -7.29
CA ALA A 105 11.34 0.99 -7.12
C ALA A 105 12.13 1.34 -5.84
N TRP A 106 13.36 1.81 -6.01
CA TRP A 106 14.03 2.62 -5.01
C TRP A 106 13.40 4.02 -5.05
N VAL A 107 12.38 4.27 -4.22
CA VAL A 107 11.96 5.67 -4.00
C VAL A 107 12.87 6.28 -2.95
N ARG A 108 13.93 6.95 -3.39
CA ARG A 108 14.53 8.05 -2.60
C ARG A 108 13.54 9.20 -2.61
N GLN A 109 13.40 9.89 -1.48
CA GLN A 109 12.65 11.14 -1.41
C GLN A 109 13.03 12.03 -2.61
N GLY A 110 12.08 12.33 -3.50
CA GLY A 110 12.22 13.40 -4.48
C GLY A 110 12.43 13.05 -5.97
N VAL A 111 11.83 11.98 -6.53
CA VAL A 111 11.73 11.87 -8.00
C VAL A 111 10.33 11.42 -8.42
N GLN A 112 9.61 12.31 -9.10
CA GLN A 112 8.52 11.97 -10.02
C GLN A 112 9.15 11.35 -11.28
N LEU A 113 8.67 10.16 -11.68
CA LEU A 113 8.89 9.63 -13.03
C LEU A 113 7.88 10.22 -14.00
#